data_AF-D5EW08-F1
#
_entry.id   AF-D5EW08-F1
#
_cell.length_a   1.000
_cell.length_b   1.000
_cell.length_c   1.000
_cell.angle_alpha   90.00
_cell.angle_beta   90.00
_cell.angle_gamma   90.00
#
_symmetry.space_group_name_H-M   'P 1'
#
loop_
_entity.id
_entity.type
_entity.pdbx_description
1 polymer ?
#
loop_
_entity_poly.entity_id
_entity_poly.type
_entity_poly.pdbx_seq_one_letter_code
_entity_poly.pdbx_strand_id
1 'polypeptide(L)'
;MKSMRELPTLGFAEAIKLASSRILDFKGRSRRSEFWWWMLVIIVVGWLITLLTSNILVSVIIEIITMFFGLAVTARRLHDSGKSALWVYVSYALGCVANLHVATSKSMNMLIEESSYISSSQHAIEKIVENNLGEIASVGFLSTIHGIAALIVIIMCLFDSKPTANQYGDSPKYISETEA
;
A
#
# COMPACT_ATOMS: atom_id res chain seq x y z
N MET A 1 -0.22 36.11 10.12
CA MET A 1 -0.29 34.89 9.28
C MET A 1 -0.87 35.30 7.93
N LYS A 2 -0.26 34.92 6.80
CA LYS A 2 -0.93 35.07 5.49
C LYS A 2 -2.26 34.33 5.56
N SER A 3 -3.35 34.96 5.10
CA SER A 3 -4.64 34.27 4.95
C SER A 3 -4.51 33.24 3.83
N MET A 4 -4.92 32.00 4.11
CA MET A 4 -4.78 30.87 3.20
C MET A 4 -6.16 30.33 2.86
N ARG A 5 -6.46 30.19 1.57
CA ARG A 5 -7.71 29.61 1.09
C ARG A 5 -7.53 28.14 0.74
N GLU A 6 -8.45 27.28 1.17
CA GLU A 6 -8.49 25.87 0.78
C GLU A 6 -9.11 25.70 -0.62
N LEU A 7 -8.45 24.90 -1.47
CA LEU A 7 -8.96 24.49 -2.77
C LEU A 7 -10.00 23.37 -2.60
N PRO A 8 -11.04 23.31 -3.46
CA PRO A 8 -12.05 22.25 -3.41
C PRO A 8 -11.40 20.86 -3.55
N THR A 9 -12.03 19.83 -2.99
CA THR A 9 -11.54 18.45 -3.08
C THR A 9 -11.68 17.90 -4.49
N LEU A 10 -10.73 17.06 -4.91
CA LEU A 10 -10.80 16.43 -6.23
C LEU A 10 -11.93 15.41 -6.27
N GLY A 11 -12.69 15.42 -7.37
CA GLY A 11 -13.63 14.34 -7.69
C GLY A 11 -12.91 13.06 -8.12
N PHE A 12 -13.63 11.94 -8.19
CA PHE A 12 -13.08 10.63 -8.55
C PHE A 12 -12.31 10.65 -9.89
N ALA A 13 -12.95 11.10 -10.97
CA ALA A 13 -12.35 11.13 -12.31
C ALA A 13 -11.13 12.06 -12.39
N GLU A 14 -11.19 13.21 -11.71
CA GLU A 14 -10.10 14.18 -11.63
C GLU A 14 -8.90 13.60 -10.88
N ALA A 15 -9.14 12.95 -9.74
CA ALA A 15 -8.11 12.31 -8.94
C ALA A 15 -7.41 11.17 -9.70
N ILE A 16 -8.17 10.32 -10.42
CA ILE A 16 -7.60 9.25 -11.24
C ILE A 16 -6.75 9.82 -12.37
N LYS A 17 -7.27 10.82 -13.10
CA LYS A 17 -6.54 11.45 -14.20
C LYS A 17 -5.22 12.05 -13.70
N LEU A 18 -5.27 12.76 -12.58
CA LEU A 18 -4.09 13.38 -11.99
C LEU A 18 -3.09 12.32 -11.51
N ALA A 19 -3.53 11.33 -10.72
CA ALA A 19 -2.65 10.30 -10.17
C ALA A 19 -1.98 9.45 -11.26
N SER A 20 -2.76 9.01 -12.26
CA SER A 20 -2.25 8.20 -13.39
C SER A 20 -1.28 8.95 -14.28
N SER A 21 -1.47 10.26 -14.51
CA SER A 21 -0.51 11.09 -15.26
C SER A 21 0.85 11.25 -14.56
N ARG A 22 0.91 10.93 -13.26
CA ARG A 22 2.08 11.08 -12.39
C ARG A 22 2.49 9.76 -11.73
N ILE A 23 2.18 8.64 -12.36
CA ILE A 23 2.33 7.30 -11.77
C ILE A 23 3.80 6.92 -11.47
N LEU A 24 4.75 7.53 -12.18
CA LEU A 24 6.20 7.37 -11.96
C LEU A 24 6.89 8.64 -11.43
N ASP A 25 6.12 9.69 -11.11
CA ASP A 25 6.67 10.95 -10.59
C ASP A 25 6.74 10.93 -9.06
N PHE A 26 7.89 10.58 -8.50
CA PHE A 26 8.08 10.54 -7.04
C PHE A 26 8.32 11.92 -6.41
N LYS A 27 8.35 12.99 -7.21
CA LYS A 27 8.60 14.35 -6.74
C LYS A 27 7.29 15.10 -6.50
N GLY A 28 7.37 16.18 -5.73
CA GLY A 28 6.19 17.00 -5.45
C GLY A 28 5.31 16.45 -4.33
N ARG A 29 4.07 16.92 -4.32
CA ARG A 29 3.08 16.70 -3.25
C ARG A 29 1.75 16.22 -3.84
N SER A 30 1.04 15.42 -3.05
CA SER A 30 -0.30 14.92 -3.37
C SER A 30 -1.22 15.09 -2.18
N ARG A 31 -2.41 15.66 -2.43
CA ARG A 31 -3.42 15.87 -1.39
C ARG A 31 -4.21 14.58 -1.11
N ARG A 32 -4.94 14.56 0.01
CA ARG A 32 -5.73 13.39 0.44
C ARG A 32 -6.71 12.87 -0.62
N SER A 33 -7.41 13.75 -1.34
CA SER A 33 -8.38 13.31 -2.36
C SER A 33 -7.72 12.63 -3.56
N GLU A 34 -6.55 13.09 -4.01
CA GLU A 34 -5.77 12.38 -5.05
C GLU A 34 -5.37 10.99 -4.56
N PHE A 35 -4.82 10.92 -3.35
CA PHE A 35 -4.34 9.68 -2.75
C PHE A 35 -5.46 8.65 -2.51
N TRP A 36 -6.54 9.00 -1.81
CA TRP A 36 -7.56 8.03 -1.41
C TRP A 36 -8.34 7.47 -2.60
N TRP A 37 -8.64 8.29 -3.61
CA TRP A 37 -9.28 7.78 -4.82
C TRP A 37 -8.36 6.85 -5.61
N TRP A 38 -7.07 7.17 -5.72
CA TRP A 38 -6.11 6.29 -6.37
C TRP A 38 -5.89 4.98 -5.61
N MET A 39 -5.79 5.04 -4.28
CA MET A 39 -5.69 3.84 -3.45
C MET A 39 -6.92 2.95 -3.56
N LEU A 40 -8.13 3.52 -3.67
CA LEU A 40 -9.34 2.74 -3.91
C LEU A 40 -9.25 1.98 -5.25
N VAL A 41 -8.79 2.64 -6.32
CA VAL A 41 -8.58 1.97 -7.62
C VAL A 41 -7.59 0.83 -7.49
N ILE A 42 -6.45 1.04 -6.83
CA ILE A 42 -5.43 0.00 -6.62
C ILE A 42 -6.00 -1.18 -5.85
N ILE A 43 -6.74 -0.93 -4.76
CA ILE A 43 -7.35 -2.00 -3.96
C ILE A 43 -8.35 -2.80 -4.78
N VAL A 44 -9.25 -2.12 -5.50
CA VAL A 44 -10.27 -2.78 -6.33
C VAL A 44 -9.63 -3.57 -7.46
N VAL A 45 -8.67 -2.99 -8.18
CA VAL A 45 -7.95 -3.68 -9.25
C VAL A 45 -7.19 -4.88 -8.70
N GLY A 46 -6.48 -4.73 -7.57
CA GLY A 46 -5.78 -5.83 -6.91
C GLY A 46 -6.72 -6.98 -6.55
N TRP A 47 -7.86 -6.67 -5.92
CA TRP A 47 -8.89 -7.66 -5.58
C TRP A 47 -9.49 -8.34 -6.81
N LEU A 48 -9.78 -7.60 -7.87
CA LEU A 48 -10.31 -8.20 -9.10
C LEU A 48 -9.31 -9.14 -9.75
N ILE A 49 -8.01 -8.81 -9.73
CA ILE A 49 -7.00 -9.65 -10.34
C ILE A 49 -6.72 -10.92 -9.52
N THR A 50 -6.75 -10.85 -8.18
CA THR A 50 -6.58 -12.06 -7.35
C THR A 50 -7.70 -13.08 -7.55
N LEU A 51 -8.89 -12.66 -7.98
CA LEU A 51 -9.98 -13.57 -8.37
C LEU A 51 -9.70 -14.34 -9.67
N LEU A 52 -8.72 -13.91 -10.48
CA LEU A 52 -8.42 -14.52 -11.78
C LEU A 52 -7.43 -15.69 -11.68
N THR A 53 -6.83 -15.94 -10.53
CA THR A 53 -5.80 -16.98 -10.34
C THR A 53 -5.84 -17.59 -8.95
N SER A 54 -5.72 -18.92 -8.88
CA SER A 54 -5.52 -19.66 -7.63
C SER A 54 -4.03 -19.88 -7.30
N ASN A 55 -3.12 -19.56 -8.23
CA ASN A 55 -1.69 -19.70 -8.01
C ASN A 55 -1.17 -18.54 -7.16
N ILE A 56 -0.73 -18.84 -5.92
CA ILE A 56 -0.28 -17.84 -4.95
C ILE A 56 0.91 -17.01 -5.43
N LEU A 57 1.88 -17.61 -6.13
CA LEU A 57 3.04 -16.90 -6.63
C LEU A 57 2.63 -15.87 -7.70
N VAL A 58 1.72 -16.25 -8.59
CA VAL A 58 1.17 -15.33 -9.59
C VAL A 58 0.40 -14.21 -8.91
N SER A 59 -0.44 -14.52 -7.91
CA SER A 59 -1.18 -13.51 -7.14
C SER A 59 -0.25 -12.51 -6.46
N VAL A 60 0.83 -12.98 -5.81
CA VAL A 60 1.82 -12.11 -5.15
C VAL A 60 2.58 -11.23 -6.13
N ILE A 61 3.00 -11.77 -7.28
CA ILE A 61 3.67 -10.97 -8.32
C ILE A 61 2.75 -9.84 -8.78
N ILE A 62 1.48 -10.14 -9.01
CA ILE A 62 0.50 -9.14 -9.45
C ILE A 62 0.23 -8.10 -8.36
N GLU A 63 0.12 -8.51 -7.09
CA GLU A 63 -0.04 -7.59 -5.97
C GLU A 63 1.14 -6.61 -5.86
N ILE A 64 2.37 -7.10 -5.98
CA ILE A 64 3.59 -6.28 -5.98
C ILE A 64 3.52 -5.25 -7.12
N ILE A 65 3.21 -5.68 -8.35
CA ILE A 65 3.08 -4.78 -9.51
C ILE A 65 1.95 -3.76 -9.30
N THR A 66 0.81 -4.20 -8.76
CA THR A 66 -0.35 -3.33 -8.53
C THR A 66 -0.05 -2.27 -7.47
N MET A 67 0.61 -2.65 -6.38
CA MET A 67 1.03 -1.74 -5.32
C MET A 67 2.15 -0.79 -5.76
N PHE A 68 3.02 -1.21 -6.70
CA PHE A 68 4.01 -0.32 -7.31
C PHE A 68 3.34 0.92 -7.93
N PHE A 69 2.19 0.75 -8.58
CA PHE A 69 1.44 1.87 -9.16
C PHE A 69 0.89 2.85 -8.10
N GLY A 70 0.83 2.46 -6.82
CA GLY A 70 0.50 3.33 -5.69
C GLY A 70 1.68 4.02 -5.03
N LEU A 71 2.91 3.59 -5.36
CA LEU A 71 4.10 3.99 -4.63
C LEU A 71 4.39 5.48 -4.78
N ALA A 72 4.30 6.01 -6.01
CA ALA A 72 4.58 7.41 -6.29
C ALA A 72 3.59 8.35 -5.59
N VAL A 73 2.28 8.08 -5.66
CA VAL A 73 1.28 8.93 -4.96
C VAL A 73 1.45 8.86 -3.45
N THR A 74 1.81 7.71 -2.89
CA THR A 74 2.03 7.55 -1.46
C THR A 74 3.27 8.32 -1.00
N ALA A 75 4.36 8.29 -1.78
CA ALA A 75 5.55 9.10 -1.52
C ALA A 75 5.21 10.60 -1.49
N ARG A 76 4.49 11.09 -2.53
CA ARG A 76 4.03 12.48 -2.60
C ARG A 76 3.05 12.85 -1.49
N ARG A 77 2.25 11.90 -1.03
CA ARG A 77 1.32 12.07 0.09
C ARG A 77 2.06 12.27 1.41
N LEU A 78 3.11 11.49 1.65
CA LEU A 78 4.01 11.68 2.80
C LEU A 78 4.72 13.03 2.72
N HIS A 79 5.27 13.38 1.55
CA HIS A 79 5.89 14.68 1.30
C HIS A 79 4.95 15.85 1.60
N ASP A 80 3.67 15.72 1.26
CA ASP A 80 2.67 16.75 1.49
C ASP A 80 2.46 17.07 2.98
N SER A 81 2.55 16.05 3.84
CA SER A 81 2.54 16.22 5.30
C SER A 81 3.93 16.47 5.90
N GLY A 82 4.95 16.65 5.05
CA GLY A 82 6.34 16.92 5.41
C GLY A 82 7.11 15.71 5.97
N LYS A 83 6.69 14.49 5.65
CA LYS A 83 7.35 13.25 6.05
C LYS A 83 8.21 12.70 4.91
N SER A 84 9.26 11.96 5.25
CA SER A 84 10.15 11.32 4.27
C SER A 84 9.45 10.17 3.56
N ALA A 85 9.59 10.07 2.23
CA ALA A 85 9.11 8.92 1.47
C ALA A 85 9.85 7.61 1.79
N LEU A 86 10.98 7.66 2.52
CA LEU A 86 11.68 6.44 2.97
C LEU A 86 10.74 5.48 3.73
N TRP A 87 9.78 6.01 4.48
CA TRP A 87 8.79 5.19 5.20
C TRP A 87 7.99 4.29 4.24
N VAL A 88 7.53 4.82 3.11
CA VAL A 88 6.80 4.00 2.13
C VAL A 88 7.73 3.08 1.35
N TYR A 89 8.96 3.51 1.02
CA TYR A 89 9.91 2.64 0.30
C TYR A 89 10.33 1.43 1.13
N VAL A 90 10.60 1.63 2.42
CA VAL A 90 10.92 0.53 3.35
C VAL A 90 9.70 -0.37 3.54
N SER A 91 8.50 0.20 3.76
CA SER A 91 7.27 -0.58 3.90
C SER A 91 6.99 -1.43 2.66
N TYR A 92 7.17 -0.87 1.45
CA TYR A 92 7.00 -1.57 0.18
C TYR A 92 8.03 -2.68 0.00
N ALA A 93 9.32 -2.42 0.27
CA ALA A 93 10.36 -3.44 0.18
C ALA A 93 10.13 -4.59 1.17
N LEU A 94 9.73 -4.28 2.42
CA LEU A 94 9.33 -5.29 3.40
C LEU A 94 8.12 -6.11 2.93
N GLY A 95 7.16 -5.47 2.27
CA GLY A 95 5.99 -6.14 1.68
C GLY A 95 6.37 -7.11 0.59
N CYS A 96 7.25 -6.69 -0.34
CA CYS A 96 7.78 -7.58 -1.38
C CYS A 96 8.43 -8.83 -0.78
N VAL A 97 9.28 -8.65 0.25
CA VAL A 97 9.97 -9.76 0.92
C VAL A 97 8.98 -10.66 1.66
N ALA A 98 8.06 -10.09 2.45
CA ALA A 98 7.09 -10.85 3.23
C ALA A 98 6.14 -11.65 2.32
N ASN A 99 5.57 -11.03 1.29
CA ASN A 99 4.64 -11.68 0.38
C ASN A 99 5.34 -12.76 -0.47
N LEU A 100 6.58 -12.52 -0.92
CA LEU A 100 7.33 -13.54 -1.64
C LEU A 100 7.69 -14.73 -0.74
N HIS A 101 8.01 -14.48 0.52
CA HIS A 101 8.25 -15.54 1.51
C HIS A 101 6.99 -16.39 1.75
N VAL A 102 5.81 -15.76 1.87
CA VAL A 102 4.52 -16.48 1.94
C VAL A 102 4.31 -17.35 0.70
N ALA A 103 4.47 -16.79 -0.50
CA ALA A 103 4.19 -17.52 -1.75
C ALA A 103 5.14 -18.71 -1.99
N THR A 104 6.39 -18.60 -1.54
CA THR A 104 7.42 -19.64 -1.73
C THR A 104 7.53 -20.60 -0.56
N SER A 105 6.88 -20.30 0.57
CA SER A 105 6.90 -21.14 1.76
C SER A 105 6.21 -22.48 1.51
N LYS A 106 6.91 -23.58 1.83
CA LYS A 106 6.38 -24.94 1.65
C LYS A 106 5.18 -25.17 2.56
N SER A 107 5.32 -24.81 3.84
CA SER A 107 4.23 -24.96 4.82
C SER A 107 2.99 -24.16 4.48
N MET A 108 3.13 -22.95 3.91
CA MET A 108 1.98 -22.18 3.44
C MET A 108 1.27 -22.84 2.26
N ASN A 109 2.03 -23.31 1.27
CA ASN A 109 1.44 -24.05 0.15
C ASN A 109 0.72 -25.33 0.63
N MET A 110 1.30 -26.08 1.57
CA MET A 110 0.65 -27.26 2.17
C MET A 110 -0.63 -26.91 2.93
N LEU A 111 -0.64 -25.82 3.69
CA LEU A 111 -1.82 -25.37 4.43
C LEU A 111 -2.95 -24.89 3.51
N ILE A 112 -2.60 -24.17 2.45
CA ILE A 112 -3.57 -23.74 1.42
C ILE A 112 -4.14 -24.96 0.70
N GLU A 113 -3.29 -25.91 0.32
CA GLU A 113 -3.73 -27.14 -0.35
C GLU A 113 -4.66 -27.96 0.56
N GLU A 114 -4.26 -28.24 1.79
CA GLU A 114 -5.08 -29.00 2.76
C GLU A 114 -6.42 -28.31 3.03
N SER A 115 -6.42 -26.98 3.22
CA SER A 115 -7.65 -26.20 3.48
C SER A 115 -8.59 -26.08 2.29
N SER A 116 -8.12 -26.38 1.07
CA SER A 116 -8.94 -26.35 -0.14
C SER A 116 -9.83 -27.58 -0.31
N TYR A 117 -9.54 -28.68 0.38
CA TYR A 117 -10.35 -29.90 0.33
C TYR A 117 -11.58 -29.78 1.24
N ILE A 118 -12.76 -30.15 0.74
CA ILE A 118 -13.99 -30.21 1.55
C ILE A 118 -13.83 -31.19 2.74
N SER A 119 -13.00 -32.22 2.58
CA SER A 119 -12.68 -33.21 3.61
C SER A 119 -11.54 -32.81 4.54
N SER A 120 -11.06 -31.56 4.48
CA SER A 120 -9.96 -31.08 5.33
C SER A 120 -10.25 -31.38 6.80
N SER A 121 -9.31 -32.02 7.49
CA SER A 121 -9.48 -32.33 8.90
C SER A 121 -8.60 -31.41 9.76
N GLN A 122 -9.14 -30.97 10.90
CA GLN A 122 -8.38 -30.14 11.83
C GLN A 122 -7.07 -30.82 12.27
N HIS A 123 -7.10 -32.15 12.46
CA HIS A 123 -5.92 -32.93 12.83
C HIS A 123 -4.81 -32.90 11.75
N ALA A 124 -5.16 -32.92 10.46
CA ALA A 124 -4.18 -32.81 9.38
C ALA A 124 -3.51 -31.43 9.38
N ILE A 125 -4.30 -30.36 9.56
CA ILE A 125 -3.79 -28.98 9.66
C ILE A 125 -2.84 -28.84 10.85
N GLU A 126 -3.24 -29.32 12.03
CA GLU A 126 -2.40 -29.31 13.24
C GLU A 126 -1.06 -30.01 12.99
N LYS A 127 -1.08 -31.19 12.36
CA LYS A 127 0.13 -31.92 12.01
C LYS A 127 1.03 -31.15 11.03
N ILE A 128 0.47 -30.44 10.06
CA ILE A 128 1.25 -29.58 9.16
C ILE A 128 1.90 -28.45 9.95
N VAL A 129 1.16 -27.83 10.87
CA VAL A 129 1.68 -26.73 11.70
C VAL A 129 2.80 -27.21 12.60
N GLU A 130 2.60 -28.31 13.34
CA GLU A 130 3.59 -28.87 14.26
C GLU A 130 4.91 -29.22 13.56
N ASN A 131 4.82 -29.86 12.38
CA ASN A 131 6.01 -30.26 11.63
C ASN A 131 6.74 -29.09 10.95
N ASN A 132 6.10 -27.92 10.83
CA ASN A 132 6.66 -26.75 10.13
C ASN A 132 6.66 -25.48 10.98
N LEU A 133 6.61 -25.62 12.32
CA LEU A 133 6.41 -24.50 13.24
C LEU A 133 7.42 -23.37 13.01
N GLY A 134 8.69 -23.68 12.78
CA GLY A 134 9.73 -22.67 12.54
C GLY A 134 9.51 -21.86 11.25
N GLU A 135 9.10 -22.51 10.17
CA GLU A 135 8.83 -21.84 8.90
C GLU A 135 7.56 -20.96 9.01
N ILE A 136 6.48 -21.51 9.58
CA ILE A 136 5.22 -20.77 9.81
C ILE A 136 5.45 -19.56 10.72
N ALA A 137 6.23 -19.74 11.80
CA ALA A 137 6.59 -18.64 12.69
C ALA A 137 7.38 -17.55 11.95
N SER A 138 8.31 -17.92 11.05
CA SER A 138 9.05 -16.96 10.24
C SER A 138 8.15 -16.17 9.27
N VAL A 139 7.17 -16.86 8.65
CA VAL A 139 6.16 -16.23 7.78
C VAL A 139 5.32 -15.23 8.58
N GLY A 140 4.79 -15.66 9.73
CA GLY A 140 4.00 -14.81 10.61
C GLY A 140 4.80 -13.59 11.10
N PHE A 141 6.06 -13.78 11.47
CA PHE A 141 6.93 -12.71 11.94
C PHE A 141 7.18 -11.64 10.86
N LEU A 142 7.60 -12.03 9.66
CA LEU A 142 7.85 -11.08 8.56
C LEU A 142 6.56 -10.37 8.12
N SER A 143 5.45 -11.10 8.04
CA SER A 143 4.13 -10.53 7.70
C SER A 143 3.69 -9.51 8.75
N THR A 144 3.96 -9.78 10.04
CA THR A 144 3.64 -8.84 11.14
C THR A 144 4.50 -7.57 11.06
N ILE A 145 5.81 -7.70 10.80
CA ILE A 145 6.70 -6.54 10.61
C ILE A 145 6.22 -5.68 9.45
N HIS A 146 5.90 -6.31 8.30
CA HIS A 146 5.35 -5.59 7.16
C HIS A 146 4.02 -4.90 7.51
N GLY A 147 3.10 -5.59 8.17
CA GLY A 147 1.80 -5.04 8.58
C GLY A 147 1.94 -3.82 9.50
N ILE A 148 2.88 -3.84 10.45
CA ILE A 148 3.18 -2.70 11.31
C ILE A 148 3.73 -1.53 10.48
N ALA A 149 4.69 -1.78 9.58
CA ALA A 149 5.25 -0.74 8.72
C ALA A 149 4.18 -0.11 7.81
N ALA A 150 3.30 -0.94 7.21
CA ALA A 150 2.19 -0.48 6.39
C ALA A 150 1.19 0.35 7.21
N LEU A 151 0.85 -0.09 8.42
CA LEU A 151 -0.03 0.66 9.32
C LEU A 151 0.55 2.04 9.66
N ILE A 152 1.84 2.12 9.94
CA ILE A 152 2.53 3.39 10.19
C ILE A 152 2.41 4.32 8.96
N VAL A 153 2.64 3.80 7.74
CA VAL A 153 2.49 4.58 6.50
C VAL A 153 1.05 5.06 6.29
N ILE A 154 0.06 4.20 6.54
CA ILE A 154 -1.35 4.59 6.44
C ILE A 154 -1.69 5.70 7.44
N ILE A 155 -1.24 5.59 8.69
CA ILE A 155 -1.41 6.65 9.70
C ILE A 155 -0.74 7.94 9.23
N MET A 156 0.45 7.86 8.62
CA MET A 156 1.14 9.01 8.05
C MET A 156 0.36 9.68 6.91
N CYS A 157 -0.35 8.89 6.08
CA CYS A 157 -1.22 9.39 5.01
C CYS A 157 -2.49 10.10 5.52
N LEU A 158 -2.89 9.87 6.77
CA LEU A 158 -4.05 10.52 7.40
C LEU A 158 -3.77 11.96 7.86
N PHE A 159 -2.52 12.40 8.06
CA PHE A 159 -2.22 13.79 8.48
C PHE A 159 -2.69 14.82 7.47
N ASP A 160 -2.86 16.10 7.81
CA ASP A 160 -3.30 17.08 6.81
C ASP A 160 -2.14 17.58 5.94
N SER A 161 -2.47 18.24 4.83
CA SER A 161 -1.48 18.94 3.99
C SER A 161 -0.84 20.09 4.76
N LYS A 162 0.47 20.30 4.61
CA LYS A 162 1.10 21.53 5.12
C LYS A 162 0.53 22.75 4.37
N PRO A 163 0.06 23.81 5.07
CA PRO A 163 -0.52 24.98 4.41
C PRO A 163 0.46 25.73 3.50
N THR A 164 1.71 25.85 3.93
CA THR A 164 2.75 26.55 3.17
C THR A 164 3.54 25.59 2.27
N ALA A 165 4.37 26.17 1.41
CA ALA A 165 5.41 25.44 0.71
C ALA A 165 6.31 24.68 1.71
N ASN A 166 6.81 23.53 1.27
CA ASN A 166 7.85 22.78 1.97
C ASN A 166 8.95 22.39 0.96
N GLN A 167 9.95 21.62 1.37
CA GLN A 167 11.06 21.20 0.49
C GLN A 167 10.63 20.42 -0.78
N TYR A 168 9.38 19.95 -0.83
CA TYR A 168 8.79 19.22 -1.95
C TYR A 168 7.87 20.11 -2.80
N GLY A 169 7.82 21.42 -2.55
CA GLY A 169 7.05 22.39 -3.34
C GLY A 169 5.81 22.94 -2.65
N ASP A 170 5.00 23.64 -3.44
CA ASP A 170 3.81 24.35 -2.99
C ASP A 170 2.69 23.43 -2.52
N SER A 171 1.79 23.96 -1.70
CA SER A 171 0.69 23.17 -1.17
C SER A 171 -0.32 22.83 -2.26
N PRO A 172 -0.67 21.54 -2.47
CA PRO A 172 -1.71 21.15 -3.41
C PRO A 172 -3.13 21.42 -2.86
N LYS A 173 -3.25 21.88 -1.61
CA LYS A 173 -4.52 22.09 -0.90
C LYS A 173 -4.77 23.57 -0.59
N TYR A 174 -3.73 24.36 -0.34
CA TYR A 174 -3.87 25.74 0.15
C TYR A 174 -3.13 26.73 -0.76
N ILE A 175 -3.76 27.87 -1.05
CA ILE A 175 -3.16 28.98 -1.79
C ILE A 175 -3.21 30.27 -0.98
N SER A 176 -2.28 31.21 -1.22
CA SER A 176 -2.30 32.50 -0.53
C SER A 176 -3.36 33.42 -1.17
N GLU A 177 -4.12 34.14 -0.34
CA GLU A 177 -5.18 35.06 -0.85
C GLU A 177 -4.61 36.29 -1.56
N THR A 178 -3.32 36.58 -1.38
CA THR A 178 -2.63 37.73 -1.99
C THR A 178 -2.08 37.45 -3.39
N GLU A 179 -2.14 36.20 -3.86
CA GLU A 179 -1.56 35.75 -5.15
C GLU A 179 -2.63 35.26 -6.15
N ALA A 180 -3.91 35.58 -5.91
CA ALA A 180 -5.03 35.30 -6.81
C ALA A 180 -5.45 36.55 -7.59
#